data_AF-A0A0P7UE69-F1
#
_entry.id   AF-A0A0P7UE69-F1
#
_cell.length_a   1.000
_cell.length_b   1.000
_cell.length_c   1.000
_cell.angle_alpha   90.00
_cell.angle_beta   90.00
_cell.angle_gamma   90.00
#
_symmetry.space_group_name_H-M   'P 1'
#
loop_
_entity.id
_entity.type
_entity.pdbx_description
1 polymer ?
#
loop_
_entity_poly.entity_id
_entity_poly.type
_entity_poly.pdbx_seq_one_letter_code
_entity_poly.pdbx_strand_id
1 'polypeptide(L)'
;MPYLPIKNKNKVDKNFQYNFTTCISNLFGGYNNVLQFVQTIEMYKILGIEKVYIYNTSCGPDLQKVLQYYKEEGTVEVEPWPIDQFLVSSKGWKFPERKPDLHNYGQLTTLNDCIYKNMYRSRYILLNDIEEIIVPYQHATLGLLIENLQRQNPSVSVFLIENHIFPKTVFDTNGTFSLPQWKKVPGVNILEHIYREPDRDYVFNPTKMIVNPREIVRTSVHSVLKNYGDTLSVPSDICK
;
A
#
# COMPACT_ATOMS: atom_id res chain seq x y z
N MET A 1 -21.69 -10.05 -18.70
CA MET A 1 -20.27 -9.70 -18.54
C MET A 1 -20.18 -8.59 -17.51
N PRO A 2 -19.35 -8.69 -16.47
CA PRO A 2 -19.13 -7.57 -15.57
C PRO A 2 -18.45 -6.43 -16.36
N TYR A 3 -19.05 -5.25 -16.30
CA TYR A 3 -18.52 -4.03 -16.91
C TYR A 3 -17.47 -3.42 -15.98
N LEU A 4 -16.30 -3.04 -16.49
CA LEU A 4 -15.29 -2.28 -15.73
C LEU A 4 -15.62 -0.79 -15.84
N PRO A 5 -16.15 -0.15 -14.78
CA PRO A 5 -16.56 1.24 -14.86
C PRO A 5 -15.34 2.16 -14.94
N ILE A 6 -15.35 3.07 -15.90
CA ILE A 6 -14.42 4.20 -15.96
C ILE A 6 -14.80 5.19 -14.85
N LYS A 7 -14.03 5.21 -13.75
CA LYS A 7 -14.30 6.00 -12.54
C LYS A 7 -13.74 7.44 -12.61
N ASN A 8 -12.98 7.80 -13.65
CA ASN A 8 -12.30 9.10 -13.79
C ASN A 8 -12.88 10.01 -14.89
N LYS A 9 -14.18 9.90 -15.20
CA LYS A 9 -14.81 10.72 -16.24
C LYS A 9 -14.94 12.20 -15.88
N ASN A 10 -15.21 12.49 -14.61
CA ASN A 10 -15.42 13.84 -14.11
C ASN A 10 -14.13 14.35 -13.49
N LYS A 11 -13.48 15.32 -14.13
CA LYS A 11 -12.30 15.96 -13.58
C LYS A 11 -12.69 16.74 -12.32
N VAL A 12 -11.98 16.46 -11.23
CA VAL A 12 -12.10 17.16 -9.95
C VAL A 12 -10.71 17.60 -9.53
N ASP A 13 -10.56 18.88 -9.25
CA ASP A 13 -9.31 19.52 -8.82
C ASP A 13 -9.39 20.07 -7.38
N LYS A 14 -10.59 20.18 -6.83
CA LYS A 14 -10.90 20.65 -5.47
C LYS A 14 -12.06 19.84 -4.88
N ASN A 15 -12.17 19.78 -3.55
CA ASN A 15 -13.22 19.05 -2.83
C ASN A 15 -13.28 17.55 -3.17
N PHE A 16 -12.15 16.86 -2.96
CA PHE A 16 -12.05 15.42 -3.17
C PHE A 16 -12.94 14.64 -2.19
N GLN A 17 -13.45 13.48 -2.62
CA GLN A 17 -14.20 12.57 -1.75
C GLN A 17 -13.36 12.09 -0.56
N TYR A 18 -12.08 11.85 -0.82
CA TYR A 18 -11.09 11.46 0.17
C TYR A 18 -9.89 12.39 0.05
N ASN A 19 -9.38 12.87 1.17
CA ASN A 19 -8.10 13.55 1.20
C ASN A 19 -6.95 12.53 1.02
N PHE A 20 -7.06 11.36 1.64
CA PHE A 20 -5.98 10.38 1.61
C PHE A 20 -6.48 8.95 1.48
N THR A 21 -5.95 8.22 0.50
CA THR A 21 -6.28 6.81 0.26
C THR A 21 -5.02 5.98 0.07
N THR A 22 -5.12 4.68 0.25
CA THR A 22 -4.03 3.76 -0.06
C THR A 22 -4.46 2.74 -1.11
N CYS A 23 -3.55 2.42 -2.03
CA CYS A 23 -3.65 1.36 -3.00
C CYS A 23 -2.66 0.28 -2.59
N ILE A 24 -3.19 -0.86 -2.16
CA ILE A 24 -2.40 -2.01 -1.75
C ILE A 24 -2.15 -2.89 -2.96
N SER A 25 -0.93 -3.40 -3.07
CA SER A 25 -0.57 -4.43 -4.03
C SER A 25 -1.52 -5.64 -3.96
N ASN A 26 -1.61 -6.37 -5.06
CA ASN A 26 -2.58 -7.44 -5.20
C ASN A 26 -2.36 -8.59 -4.20
N LEU A 27 -3.44 -9.16 -3.67
CA LEU A 27 -3.43 -10.37 -2.85
C LEU A 27 -3.43 -11.61 -3.74
N PHE A 28 -2.49 -12.52 -3.51
CA PHE A 28 -2.34 -13.75 -4.30
C PHE A 28 -1.84 -14.92 -3.43
N GLY A 29 -1.78 -16.12 -4.01
CA GLY A 29 -1.22 -17.31 -3.36
C GLY A 29 -1.97 -17.77 -2.10
N GLY A 30 -3.26 -17.48 -1.99
CA GLY A 30 -4.05 -17.81 -0.81
C GLY A 30 -3.64 -17.04 0.45
N TYR A 31 -3.16 -15.79 0.30
CA TYR A 31 -2.74 -14.94 1.42
C TYR A 31 -3.77 -14.95 2.57
N ASN A 32 -3.33 -15.36 3.76
CA ASN A 32 -4.19 -15.56 4.93
C ASN A 32 -3.53 -15.06 6.23
N ASN A 33 -2.67 -14.04 6.14
CA ASN A 33 -2.04 -13.41 7.30
C ASN A 33 -3.00 -12.39 7.93
N VAL A 34 -4.00 -12.92 8.66
CA VAL A 34 -5.16 -12.17 9.14
C VAL A 34 -4.78 -11.12 10.19
N LEU A 35 -3.97 -11.50 11.19
CA LEU A 35 -3.59 -10.57 12.26
C LEU A 35 -2.81 -9.37 11.73
N GLN A 36 -1.81 -9.59 10.87
CA GLN A 36 -1.07 -8.52 10.22
C GLN A 36 -1.99 -7.61 9.40
N PHE A 37 -2.92 -8.21 8.65
CA PHE A 37 -3.86 -7.44 7.84
C PHE A 37 -4.70 -6.50 8.71
N VAL A 38 -5.34 -7.02 9.75
CA VAL A 38 -6.17 -6.23 10.68
C VAL A 38 -5.33 -5.12 11.31
N GLN A 39 -4.15 -5.44 11.86
CA GLN A 39 -3.27 -4.45 12.47
C GLN A 39 -2.86 -3.35 11.49
N THR A 40 -2.61 -3.69 10.23
CA THR A 40 -2.25 -2.72 9.19
C THR A 40 -3.41 -1.81 8.82
N ILE A 41 -4.62 -2.35 8.65
CA ILE A 41 -5.81 -1.55 8.34
C ILE A 41 -6.16 -0.60 9.49
N GLU A 42 -6.08 -1.06 10.74
CA GLU A 42 -6.31 -0.19 11.90
C GLU A 42 -5.23 0.89 12.04
N MET A 43 -3.96 0.56 11.76
CA MET A 43 -2.90 1.56 11.69
C MET A 43 -3.16 2.61 10.60
N TYR A 44 -3.63 2.20 9.42
CA TYR A 44 -4.01 3.15 8.36
C TYR A 44 -5.12 4.11 8.79
N LYS A 45 -6.13 3.65 9.54
CA LYS A 45 -7.15 4.55 10.11
C LYS A 45 -6.52 5.58 11.05
N ILE A 46 -5.65 5.15 11.95
CA ILE A 46 -4.92 6.05 12.88
C ILE A 46 -4.10 7.09 12.11
N LEU A 47 -3.45 6.67 11.03
CA LEU A 47 -2.61 7.51 10.18
C LEU A 47 -3.39 8.45 9.24
N GLY A 48 -4.74 8.41 9.29
CA GLY A 48 -5.61 9.28 8.52
C GLY A 48 -5.90 8.81 7.09
N ILE A 49 -5.72 7.51 6.79
CA ILE A 49 -6.19 6.91 5.55
C ILE A 49 -7.71 6.72 5.62
N GLU A 50 -8.44 7.27 4.66
CA GLU A 50 -9.90 7.23 4.64
C GLU A 50 -10.47 6.08 3.81
N LYS A 51 -9.68 5.55 2.88
CA LYS A 51 -10.09 4.42 2.02
C LYS A 51 -8.88 3.60 1.58
N VAL A 52 -9.04 2.27 1.63
CA VAL A 52 -8.05 1.28 1.22
C VAL A 52 -8.58 0.53 0.00
N TYR A 53 -7.83 0.51 -1.09
CA TYR A 53 -8.16 -0.24 -2.30
C TYR A 53 -7.24 -1.45 -2.43
N ILE A 54 -7.84 -2.64 -2.60
CA ILE A 54 -7.12 -3.90 -2.67
C ILE A 54 -7.60 -4.70 -3.87
N TYR A 55 -6.67 -5.24 -4.64
CA TYR A 55 -6.96 -6.17 -5.73
C TYR A 55 -6.80 -7.59 -5.21
N ASN A 56 -7.81 -8.44 -5.38
CA ASN A 56 -7.77 -9.81 -4.85
C ASN A 56 -7.77 -10.83 -5.99
N THR A 57 -6.63 -11.48 -6.22
CA THR A 57 -6.54 -12.67 -7.06
C THR A 57 -6.93 -13.92 -6.27
N SER A 58 -6.37 -14.06 -5.07
CA SER A 58 -6.74 -15.14 -4.16
C SER A 58 -6.33 -14.81 -2.73
N CYS A 59 -7.22 -15.06 -1.76
CA CYS A 59 -6.92 -15.02 -0.34
C CYS A 59 -7.48 -16.25 0.38
N GLY A 60 -7.00 -16.51 1.59
CA GLY A 60 -7.52 -17.59 2.43
C GLY A 60 -8.91 -17.30 3.01
N PRO A 61 -9.58 -18.33 3.55
CA PRO A 61 -10.98 -18.24 3.99
C PRO A 61 -11.17 -17.31 5.20
N ASP A 62 -10.17 -17.17 6.08
CA ASP A 62 -10.28 -16.30 7.25
C ASP A 62 -10.09 -14.84 6.86
N LEU A 63 -9.12 -14.56 5.99
CA LEU A 63 -8.95 -13.22 5.44
C LEU A 63 -10.16 -12.79 4.60
N GLN A 64 -10.79 -13.71 3.86
CA GLN A 64 -12.01 -13.40 3.09
C GLN A 64 -13.13 -12.83 4.00
N LYS A 65 -13.29 -13.37 5.22
CA LYS A 65 -14.28 -12.87 6.20
C LYS A 65 -13.92 -11.46 6.68
N VAL A 66 -12.64 -11.21 6.96
CA VAL A 66 -12.14 -9.91 7.39
C VAL A 66 -12.27 -8.85 6.29
N LEU A 67 -11.95 -9.20 5.03
CA LEU A 67 -12.16 -8.34 3.88
C LEU A 67 -13.64 -7.97 3.71
N GLN A 68 -14.54 -8.94 3.90
CA GLN A 68 -15.98 -8.68 3.84
C GLN A 68 -16.43 -7.71 4.94
N TYR A 69 -15.95 -7.90 6.18
CA TYR A 69 -16.21 -6.98 7.29
C TYR A 69 -15.79 -5.54 6.98
N TYR A 70 -14.53 -5.32 6.57
CA TYR A 70 -14.05 -3.96 6.26
C TYR A 70 -14.67 -3.35 5.00
N LYS A 71 -15.17 -4.19 4.09
CA LYS A 71 -15.94 -3.75 2.93
C LYS A 71 -17.31 -3.22 3.34
N GLU A 72 -18.00 -3.93 4.23
CA GLU A 72 -19.29 -3.50 4.81
C GLU A 72 -19.15 -2.25 5.68
N GLU A 73 -18.09 -2.18 6.48
CA GLU A 73 -17.75 -1.01 7.29
C GLU A 73 -17.32 0.20 6.43
N GLY A 74 -16.86 -0.03 5.19
CA GLY A 74 -16.59 1.00 4.21
C GLY A 74 -15.12 1.43 4.09
N THR A 75 -14.23 0.96 4.98
CA THR A 75 -12.79 1.27 4.94
C THR A 75 -12.09 0.63 3.74
N VAL A 76 -12.45 -0.61 3.40
CA VAL A 76 -11.78 -1.36 2.33
C VAL A 76 -12.69 -1.46 1.10
N GLU A 77 -12.13 -1.25 -0.08
CA GLU A 77 -12.70 -1.65 -1.36
C GLU A 77 -11.91 -2.82 -1.89
N VAL A 78 -12.58 -3.93 -2.19
CA VAL A 78 -11.95 -5.12 -2.79
C VAL A 78 -12.39 -5.24 -4.24
N GLU A 79 -11.44 -5.08 -5.16
CA GLU A 79 -11.63 -5.27 -6.59
C GLU A 79 -11.21 -6.72 -6.94
N PRO A 80 -12.12 -7.56 -7.48
CA PRO A 80 -11.74 -8.90 -7.95
C PRO A 80 -10.70 -8.80 -9.08
N TRP A 81 -9.63 -9.59 -8.97
CA TRP A 81 -8.54 -9.63 -9.96
C TRP A 81 -8.15 -11.07 -10.34
N PRO A 82 -9.06 -11.84 -10.97
CA PRO A 82 -8.87 -13.25 -11.31
C PRO A 82 -7.95 -13.44 -12.53
N ILE A 83 -6.85 -12.68 -12.60
CA ILE A 83 -5.97 -12.63 -13.77
C ILE A 83 -5.29 -13.97 -14.05
N ASP A 84 -5.09 -14.78 -13.02
CA ASP A 84 -4.53 -16.13 -13.08
C ASP A 84 -5.44 -17.14 -13.79
N GLN A 85 -6.73 -16.81 -13.97
CA GLN A 85 -7.64 -17.60 -14.80
C GLN A 85 -7.47 -17.34 -16.30
N PHE A 86 -6.80 -16.23 -16.66
CA PHE A 86 -6.65 -15.78 -18.05
C PHE A 86 -5.20 -15.78 -18.53
N LEU A 87 -4.24 -15.53 -17.64
CA LEU A 87 -2.82 -15.36 -17.96
C LEU A 87 -1.93 -16.16 -16.99
N VAL A 88 -0.84 -16.73 -17.51
CA VAL A 88 0.17 -17.38 -16.68
C VAL A 88 1.03 -16.30 -16.00
N SER A 89 0.82 -16.10 -14.71
CA SER A 89 1.58 -15.13 -13.91
C SER A 89 2.80 -15.76 -13.24
N SER A 90 3.90 -15.00 -13.13
CA SER A 90 5.05 -15.41 -12.31
C SER A 90 4.75 -15.31 -10.82
N LYS A 91 5.34 -16.24 -10.05
CA LYS A 91 5.34 -16.25 -8.59
C LYS A 91 6.64 -15.60 -8.11
N GLY A 92 6.65 -14.28 -7.98
CA GLY A 92 7.77 -13.50 -7.45
C GLY A 92 8.49 -12.62 -8.47
N TRP A 93 9.51 -11.91 -7.97
CA TRP A 93 10.19 -10.85 -8.71
C TRP A 93 11.12 -11.34 -9.82
N LYS A 94 11.75 -12.52 -9.66
CA LYS A 94 12.61 -13.11 -10.69
C LYS A 94 11.76 -13.60 -11.85
N PHE A 95 12.00 -13.05 -13.05
CA PHE A 95 11.40 -13.59 -14.26
C PHE A 95 12.09 -14.92 -14.61
N PRO A 96 11.37 -16.05 -14.56
CA PRO A 96 11.96 -17.33 -14.94
C PRO A 96 12.29 -17.36 -16.44
N GLU A 97 13.20 -18.26 -16.83
CA GLU A 97 13.63 -18.44 -18.23
C GLU A 97 12.44 -18.72 -19.18
N ARG A 98 11.39 -19.38 -18.69
CA ARG A 98 10.08 -19.43 -19.34
C ARG A 98 9.30 -18.16 -19.02
N LYS A 99 9.17 -17.27 -20.00
CA LYS A 99 8.50 -15.98 -19.85
C LYS A 99 7.03 -16.17 -19.46
N PRO A 100 6.62 -15.82 -18.23
CA PRO A 100 5.22 -15.74 -17.88
C PRO A 100 4.55 -14.66 -18.74
N ASP A 101 3.25 -14.78 -18.98
CA ASP A 101 2.48 -13.74 -19.68
C ASP A 101 2.45 -12.44 -18.85
N LEU A 102 2.52 -12.57 -17.52
CA LEU A 102 2.42 -11.46 -16.59
C LEU A 102 3.40 -11.57 -15.42
N HIS A 103 3.96 -10.42 -15.03
CA HIS A 103 4.82 -10.32 -13.86
C HIS A 103 4.02 -10.19 -12.58
N ASN A 104 4.37 -10.98 -11.56
CA ASN A 104 3.89 -10.85 -10.18
C ASN A 104 2.37 -10.61 -10.07
N TYR A 105 1.58 -11.46 -10.74
CA TYR A 105 0.10 -11.38 -10.74
C TYR A 105 -0.48 -10.01 -11.18
N GLY A 106 0.29 -9.24 -11.95
CA GLY A 106 -0.14 -7.95 -12.48
C GLY A 106 -0.04 -6.80 -11.50
N GLN A 107 0.80 -6.89 -10.47
CA GLN A 107 1.01 -5.82 -9.47
C GLN A 107 1.16 -4.42 -10.09
N LEU A 108 1.94 -4.30 -11.17
CA LEU A 108 2.09 -3.02 -11.89
C LEU A 108 0.77 -2.54 -12.49
N THR A 109 -0.02 -3.46 -13.06
CA THR A 109 -1.32 -3.15 -13.66
C THR A 109 -2.30 -2.68 -12.59
N THR A 110 -2.35 -3.38 -11.44
CA THR A 110 -3.27 -3.04 -10.35
C THR A 110 -2.92 -1.69 -9.70
N LEU A 111 -1.63 -1.38 -9.53
CA LEU A 111 -1.19 -0.08 -9.02
C LEU A 111 -1.59 1.07 -9.96
N ASN A 112 -1.35 0.92 -11.27
CA ASN A 112 -1.74 1.94 -12.24
C ASN A 112 -3.28 2.07 -12.33
N ASP A 113 -4.03 0.96 -12.39
CA ASP A 113 -5.50 0.97 -12.38
C ASP A 113 -6.07 1.67 -11.13
N CYS A 114 -5.48 1.40 -9.96
CA CYS A 114 -5.90 2.01 -8.71
C CYS A 114 -5.70 3.54 -8.70
N ILE A 115 -4.57 4.02 -9.22
CA ILE A 115 -4.29 5.45 -9.38
C ILE A 115 -5.35 6.08 -10.28
N TYR A 116 -5.58 5.52 -11.46
CA TYR A 116 -6.54 6.08 -12.42
C TYR A 116 -7.97 6.06 -11.89
N LYS A 117 -8.40 4.99 -11.21
CA LYS A 117 -9.73 4.91 -10.60
C LYS A 117 -9.96 5.96 -9.52
N ASN A 118 -8.89 6.43 -8.88
CA ASN A 118 -8.96 7.34 -7.74
C ASN A 118 -8.42 8.75 -8.03
N MET A 119 -7.96 9.05 -9.25
CA MET A 119 -7.30 10.32 -9.56
C MET A 119 -8.15 11.57 -9.30
N TYR A 120 -9.47 11.46 -9.41
CA TYR A 120 -10.44 12.53 -9.12
C TYR A 120 -11.30 12.26 -7.88
N ARG A 121 -10.96 11.21 -7.12
CA ARG A 121 -11.65 10.84 -5.86
C ARG A 121 -10.78 11.12 -4.64
N SER A 122 -9.46 10.97 -4.80
CA SER A 122 -8.49 11.10 -3.72
C SER A 122 -7.54 12.27 -3.98
N ARG A 123 -7.28 13.10 -2.97
CA ARG A 123 -6.25 14.14 -3.09
C ARG A 123 -4.86 13.52 -3.13
N TYR A 124 -4.54 12.58 -2.26
CA TYR A 124 -3.28 11.83 -2.30
C TYR A 124 -3.53 10.32 -2.25
N ILE A 125 -2.63 9.56 -2.87
CA ILE A 125 -2.65 8.10 -2.85
C ILE A 125 -1.31 7.59 -2.32
N LEU A 126 -1.34 6.76 -1.29
CA LEU A 126 -0.22 5.92 -0.88
C LEU A 126 -0.22 4.63 -1.73
N LEU A 127 0.90 4.30 -2.35
CA LEU A 127 1.13 3.03 -3.02
C LEU A 127 2.02 2.18 -2.12
N ASN A 128 1.49 1.07 -1.61
CA ASN A 128 2.17 0.30 -0.57
C ASN A 128 1.85 -1.19 -0.64
N ASP A 129 2.65 -2.04 0.01
CA ASP A 129 2.27 -3.43 0.24
C ASP A 129 1.59 -3.57 1.62
N ILE A 130 0.86 -4.66 1.84
CA ILE A 130 0.07 -4.85 3.07
C ILE A 130 0.94 -5.12 4.30
N GLU A 131 2.19 -5.57 4.10
CA GLU A 131 3.15 -5.78 5.17
C GLU A 131 3.98 -4.54 5.52
N GLU A 132 3.74 -3.40 4.88
CA GLU A 132 4.49 -2.15 5.09
C GLU A 132 3.57 -1.06 5.68
N ILE A 133 4.12 -0.25 6.58
CA ILE A 133 3.42 0.88 7.21
C ILE A 133 4.34 2.08 7.17
N ILE A 134 3.84 3.20 6.65
CA ILE A 134 4.54 4.48 6.66
C ILE A 134 4.07 5.29 7.86
N VAL A 135 5.00 5.67 8.72
CA VAL A 135 4.77 6.35 10.00
C VAL A 135 5.41 7.75 9.95
N PRO A 136 4.60 8.83 10.01
CA PRO A 136 5.10 10.19 10.18
C PRO A 136 5.45 10.44 11.64
N TYR A 137 6.72 10.69 11.96
CA TYR A 137 7.14 10.91 13.36
C TYR A 137 6.86 12.33 13.87
N GLN A 138 6.81 13.30 12.95
CA GLN A 138 6.65 14.71 13.31
C GLN A 138 5.22 15.23 13.09
N HIS A 139 4.30 14.38 12.62
CA HIS A 139 2.93 14.76 12.30
C HIS A 139 1.97 13.64 12.74
N ALA A 140 0.76 14.00 13.16
CA ALA A 140 -0.22 13.02 13.63
C ALA A 140 -0.76 12.11 12.52
N THR A 141 -0.77 12.57 11.26
CA THR A 141 -1.31 11.83 10.11
C THR A 141 -0.44 12.04 8.87
N LEU A 142 -0.55 11.12 7.91
CA LEU A 142 0.12 11.24 6.60
C LEU A 142 -0.37 12.47 5.82
N GLY A 143 -1.67 12.80 5.95
CA GLY A 143 -2.24 13.98 5.33
C GLY A 143 -1.55 15.28 5.80
N LEU A 144 -1.33 15.43 7.10
CA LEU A 144 -0.66 16.61 7.67
C LEU A 144 0.80 16.71 7.22
N LEU A 145 1.52 15.59 7.19
CA LEU A 145 2.89 15.53 6.68
C LEU A 145 2.95 16.03 5.22
N ILE A 146 2.10 15.47 4.36
CA ILE A 146 2.14 15.76 2.92
C ILE A 146 1.68 17.18 2.63
N GLU A 147 0.70 17.71 3.38
CA GLU A 147 0.35 19.12 3.27
C GLU A 147 1.50 20.05 3.64
N ASN A 148 2.27 19.71 4.67
CA ASN A 148 3.45 20.48 5.05
C ASN A 148 4.52 20.43 3.94
N LEU A 149 4.88 19.22 3.48
CA LEU A 149 5.88 19.03 2.42
C LEU A 149 5.47 19.71 1.11
N GLN A 150 4.19 19.63 0.72
CA GLN A 150 3.67 20.25 -0.49
C GLN A 150 3.72 21.79 -0.43
N ARG A 151 3.48 22.41 0.73
CA ARG A 151 3.62 23.87 0.90
C ARG A 151 5.06 24.33 0.68
N GLN A 152 6.03 23.54 1.13
CA GLN A 152 7.46 23.83 0.96
C GLN A 152 7.95 23.51 -0.45
N ASN A 153 7.32 22.55 -1.14
CA ASN A 153 7.72 22.07 -2.46
C ASN A 153 6.52 21.99 -3.42
N PRO A 154 6.03 23.14 -3.95
CA PRO A 154 4.79 23.18 -4.73
C PRO A 154 4.79 22.37 -6.03
N SER A 155 5.96 22.14 -6.63
CA SER A 155 6.11 21.36 -7.87
C SER A 155 6.16 19.85 -7.65
N VAL A 156 6.35 19.40 -6.39
CA VAL A 156 6.46 17.97 -6.07
C VAL A 156 5.12 17.29 -6.22
N SER A 157 5.13 16.13 -6.86
CA SER A 157 3.96 15.28 -7.09
C SER A 157 4.14 13.86 -6.57
N VAL A 158 5.38 13.49 -6.21
CA VAL A 158 5.78 12.17 -5.73
C VAL A 158 6.66 12.35 -4.50
N PHE A 159 6.26 11.74 -3.39
CA PHE A 159 7.02 11.68 -2.15
C PHE A 159 7.51 10.24 -1.98
N LEU A 160 8.82 10.02 -2.11
CA LEU A 160 9.45 8.72 -1.90
C LEU A 160 9.82 8.56 -0.42
N ILE A 161 9.44 7.44 0.16
CA ILE A 161 9.77 7.06 1.53
C ILE A 161 10.59 5.77 1.47
N GLU A 162 11.75 5.79 2.10
CA GLU A 162 12.65 4.63 2.16
C GLU A 162 12.06 3.54 3.06
N ASN A 163 12.10 2.29 2.61
CA ASN A 163 11.67 1.15 3.41
C ASN A 163 12.77 0.75 4.40
N HIS A 164 12.37 0.50 5.65
CA HIS A 164 13.20 -0.14 6.66
C HIS A 164 12.61 -1.48 7.12
N ILE A 165 13.49 -2.46 7.35
CA ILE A 165 13.09 -3.85 7.63
C ILE A 165 13.04 -4.12 9.14
N PHE A 166 11.95 -4.74 9.57
CA PHE A 166 11.72 -5.25 10.92
C PHE A 166 11.63 -6.78 10.84
N PRO A 167 12.64 -7.53 11.31
CA PRO A 167 12.67 -8.97 11.16
C PRO A 167 11.57 -9.67 11.95
N LYS A 168 10.85 -10.58 11.31
CA LYS A 168 9.82 -11.44 11.95
C LYS A 168 10.39 -12.46 12.93
N THR A 169 11.72 -12.55 13.05
CA THR A 169 12.44 -13.49 13.93
C THR A 169 12.96 -12.83 15.20
N VAL A 170 12.84 -11.51 15.32
CA VAL A 170 13.28 -10.74 16.50
C VAL A 170 12.04 -10.18 17.18
N PHE A 171 11.91 -10.43 18.48
CA PHE A 171 10.72 -10.11 19.27
C PHE A 171 11.04 -9.08 20.36
N ASP A 172 10.08 -8.23 20.68
CA ASP A 172 10.09 -7.41 21.90
C ASP A 172 10.25 -8.31 23.14
N THR A 173 11.26 -8.03 23.95
CA THR A 173 11.56 -8.80 25.17
C THR A 173 10.56 -8.54 26.28
N ASN A 174 9.83 -7.42 26.23
CA ASN A 174 8.91 -7.02 27.29
C ASN A 174 7.55 -7.70 27.19
N GLY A 175 7.24 -8.35 26.05
CA GLY A 175 6.00 -9.09 25.84
C GLY A 175 4.75 -8.21 25.91
N THR A 176 4.88 -6.89 25.76
CA THR A 176 3.77 -5.92 25.93
C THR A 176 2.63 -6.21 24.96
N PHE A 177 2.97 -6.65 23.75
CA PHE A 177 2.01 -6.96 22.69
C PHE A 177 1.73 -8.46 22.52
N SER A 178 2.28 -9.33 23.39
CA SER A 178 2.01 -10.78 23.40
C SER A 178 0.68 -11.09 24.09
N LEU A 179 -0.41 -10.68 23.44
CA LEU A 179 -1.75 -10.78 24.00
C LEU A 179 -2.37 -12.19 23.75
N PRO A 180 -2.87 -12.89 24.80
CA PRO A 180 -3.42 -14.25 24.66
C PRO A 180 -4.54 -14.38 23.62
N GLN A 181 -5.36 -13.34 23.45
CA GLN A 181 -6.44 -13.29 22.48
C GLN A 181 -5.95 -13.34 21.03
N TRP A 182 -4.74 -12.86 20.74
CA TRP A 182 -4.20 -12.82 19.38
C TRP A 182 -3.50 -14.12 18.99
N LYS A 183 -3.12 -14.97 19.96
CA LYS A 183 -2.45 -16.27 19.70
C LYS A 183 -3.28 -17.24 18.85
N LYS A 184 -4.61 -17.05 18.78
CA LYS A 184 -5.53 -17.88 17.99
C LYS A 184 -5.86 -17.29 16.63
N VAL A 185 -5.39 -16.08 16.32
CA VAL A 185 -5.64 -15.41 15.04
C VAL A 185 -4.51 -15.76 14.09
N PRO A 186 -4.79 -16.32 12.89
CA PRO A 186 -3.74 -16.64 11.93
C PRO A 186 -2.95 -15.39 11.53
N GLY A 187 -1.62 -15.47 11.55
CA GLY A 187 -0.76 -14.40 11.05
C GLY A 187 0.35 -13.97 12.00
N VAL A 188 1.07 -12.94 11.56
CA VAL A 188 2.17 -12.31 12.29
C VAL A 188 1.62 -11.13 13.09
N ASN A 189 1.94 -11.08 14.37
CA ASN A 189 1.68 -9.92 15.23
C ASN A 189 2.77 -8.87 14.99
N ILE A 190 2.51 -7.85 14.16
CA ILE A 190 3.55 -6.88 13.79
C ILE A 190 4.02 -6.04 14.98
N LEU A 191 3.20 -5.91 16.03
CA LEU A 191 3.52 -5.13 17.22
C LEU A 191 4.57 -5.80 18.11
N GLU A 192 4.84 -7.09 17.92
CA GLU A 192 5.95 -7.78 18.59
C GLU A 192 7.31 -7.54 17.91
N HIS A 193 7.34 -6.92 16.73
CA HIS A 193 8.54 -6.75 15.90
C HIS A 193 8.96 -5.28 15.79
N ILE A 194 9.48 -4.72 16.89
CA ILE A 194 9.83 -3.29 16.99
C ILE A 194 11.32 -2.98 16.73
N TYR A 195 12.15 -4.01 16.57
CA TYR A 195 13.58 -3.83 16.32
C TYR A 195 13.87 -3.80 14.82
N ARG A 196 14.40 -2.67 14.36
CA ARG A 196 14.78 -2.41 12.98
C ARG A 196 16.15 -3.01 12.67
N GLU A 197 16.35 -3.50 11.46
CA GLU A 197 17.69 -3.77 10.94
C GLU A 197 18.53 -2.47 10.83
N PRO A 198 19.86 -2.55 10.94
CA PRO A 198 20.75 -1.44 10.62
C PRO A 198 20.58 -0.96 9.17
N ASP A 199 20.90 0.32 8.94
CA ASP A 199 20.90 0.87 7.59
C ASP A 199 21.95 0.18 6.71
N ARG A 200 21.64 0.04 5.43
CA ARG A 200 22.43 -0.74 4.46
C ARG A 200 23.10 0.19 3.46
N ASP A 201 24.19 0.83 3.89
CA ASP A 201 24.85 1.94 3.15
C ASP A 201 25.28 1.61 1.70
N TYR A 202 25.44 0.34 1.35
CA TYR A 202 25.95 -0.11 0.05
C TYR A 202 24.90 -0.82 -0.83
N VAL A 203 23.63 -0.77 -0.44
CA VAL A 203 22.54 -1.44 -1.16
C VAL A 203 21.42 -0.46 -1.42
N PHE A 204 20.79 -0.55 -2.58
CA PHE A 204 19.57 0.19 -2.85
C PHE A 204 18.47 -0.28 -1.90
N ASN A 205 18.02 0.61 -1.02
CA ASN A 205 16.83 0.38 -0.20
C ASN A 205 15.59 0.66 -1.05
N PRO A 206 14.64 -0.30 -1.15
CA PRO A 206 13.40 -0.07 -1.86
C PRO A 206 12.63 1.10 -1.24
N THR A 207 11.92 1.85 -2.08
CA THR A 207 11.06 2.94 -1.64
C THR A 207 9.60 2.58 -1.83
N LYS A 208 8.73 3.24 -1.05
CA LYS A 208 7.30 3.36 -1.31
C LYS A 208 6.95 4.83 -1.49
N MET A 209 5.74 5.09 -1.96
CA MET A 209 5.45 6.41 -2.48
C MET A 209 4.04 6.90 -2.17
N ILE A 210 3.97 8.18 -1.80
CA ILE A 210 2.73 8.94 -1.76
C ILE A 210 2.72 9.84 -3.00
N VAL A 211 1.63 9.82 -3.74
CA VAL A 211 1.52 10.52 -5.03
C VAL A 211 0.30 11.42 -5.09
N ASN A 212 0.44 12.53 -5.81
CA ASN A 212 -0.70 13.22 -6.41
C ASN A 212 -1.12 12.43 -7.66
N PRO A 213 -2.26 11.72 -7.64
CA PRO A 213 -2.61 10.78 -8.71
C PRO A 213 -2.91 11.44 -10.06
N ARG A 214 -3.12 12.76 -10.09
CA ARG A 214 -3.39 13.52 -11.33
C ARG A 214 -2.11 13.82 -12.11
N GLU A 215 -0.97 13.74 -11.45
CA GLU A 215 0.34 14.00 -12.05
C GLU A 215 1.05 12.73 -12.52
N ILE A 216 0.47 11.56 -12.26
CA ILE A 216 1.08 10.26 -12.58
C ILE A 216 0.61 9.76 -13.95
N VAL A 217 1.57 9.43 -14.81
CA VAL A 217 1.32 8.81 -16.12
C VAL A 217 1.62 7.32 -16.09
N ARG A 218 2.63 6.90 -15.33
CA ARG A 218 2.97 5.48 -15.19
C ARG A 218 3.78 5.25 -13.92
N THR A 219 3.38 4.26 -13.12
CA THR A 219 4.10 3.88 -11.90
C THR A 219 4.69 2.47 -11.97
N SER A 220 5.69 2.22 -11.12
CA SER A 220 6.24 0.92 -10.75
C SER A 220 5.96 0.61 -9.28
N VAL A 221 6.53 -0.48 -8.73
CA VAL A 221 6.38 -0.87 -7.33
C VAL A 221 7.12 0.07 -6.38
N HIS A 222 8.32 0.50 -6.77
CA HIS A 222 9.21 1.30 -5.91
C HIS A 222 9.45 2.73 -6.41
N SER A 223 9.10 3.05 -7.64
CA SER A 223 9.26 4.40 -8.19
C SER A 223 8.20 4.73 -9.22
N VAL A 224 8.00 6.02 -9.47
CA VAL A 224 7.20 6.49 -10.60
C VAL A 224 8.07 6.48 -11.86
N LEU A 225 7.54 5.93 -12.95
CA LEU A 225 8.25 5.81 -14.23
C LEU A 225 8.04 7.00 -15.15
N LYS A 226 6.91 7.71 -15.00
CA LYS A 226 6.59 8.93 -15.73
C LYS A 226 5.53 9.75 -14.98
N ASN A 227 5.82 11.02 -14.74
CA ASN A 227 4.94 12.01 -14.12
C ASN A 227 5.27 13.41 -14.63
N TYR A 228 4.41 14.39 -14.30
CA TYR A 228 4.59 15.78 -14.73
C TYR A 228 5.30 16.66 -13.69
N GLY A 229 5.20 16.34 -12.40
CA GLY A 229 5.83 17.10 -11.32
C GLY A 229 7.15 16.51 -10.83
N ASP A 230 7.73 17.13 -9.80
CA ASP A 230 8.99 16.69 -9.21
C ASP A 230 8.79 15.51 -8.25
N THR A 231 9.90 14.84 -7.95
CA THR A 231 9.98 13.77 -6.94
C THR A 231 10.83 14.24 -5.77
N LEU A 232 10.32 14.07 -4.55
CA LEU A 232 11.03 14.38 -3.32
C LEU A 232 11.30 13.08 -2.54
N SER A 233 12.56 12.81 -2.23
CA SER A 233 12.90 11.81 -1.20
C SER A 233 12.65 12.42 0.18
N VAL A 234 11.71 11.84 0.92
CA VAL A 234 11.34 12.31 2.26
C VAL A 234 12.45 11.90 3.24
N PRO A 235 13.01 12.84 4.02
CA PRO A 235 14.00 12.53 5.05
C PRO A 235 13.49 11.53 6.08
N SER A 236 14.35 10.56 6.44
CA SER A 236 13.96 9.45 7.32
C SER A 236 13.75 9.88 8.78
N ASP A 237 14.24 11.05 9.19
CA ASP A 237 13.94 11.66 10.49
C ASP A 237 12.52 12.29 10.55
N ILE A 238 11.87 12.48 9.40
CA ILE A 238 10.51 13.00 9.30
C ILE A 238 9.49 11.85 9.18
N CYS A 239 9.81 10.84 8.37
CA CYS A 239 8.92 9.73 8.05
C CYS A 239 9.72 8.45 7.71
N LYS A 240 9.26 7.29 8.19
CA LYS A 240 9.79 5.96 7.82
C LYS A 240 8.67 5.00 7.48
#